data_AF-A0A1G3INH4-F1
#
_entry.id   AF-A0A1G3INH4-F1
#
_cell.length_a   1.000
_cell.length_b   1.000
_cell.length_c   1.000
_cell.angle_alpha   90.00
_cell.angle_beta   90.00
_cell.angle_gamma   90.00
#
_symmetry.space_group_name_H-M   'P 1'
#
loop_
_entity.id
_entity.type
_entity.pdbx_description
1 polymer ?
#
loop_
_entity_poly.entity_id
_entity_poly.type
_entity_poly.pdbx_seq_one_letter_code
_entity_poly.pdbx_strand_id
1 'polypeptide(L)'
;MLDELKLPKTLAKRLEKVAAVAHINPGSILKTALADRLDYMEWKEKAIAEGQADLDSGNVITTAQIRESLAKQRAQRAAKSKKAA
;
A
#
# COMPACT_ATOMS: atom_id res chain seq x y z
N MET A 1 24.69 17.04 -0.35
CA MET A 1 25.11 15.86 0.47
C MET A 1 24.28 14.61 0.19
N LEU A 2 23.08 14.70 -0.41
CA LEU A 2 22.32 13.51 -0.87
C LEU A 2 22.79 12.96 -2.23
N ASP A 3 23.55 13.74 -3.00
CA ASP A 3 23.95 13.37 -4.37
C ASP A 3 24.95 12.20 -4.44
N GLU A 4 25.67 11.91 -3.35
CA GLU A 4 26.64 10.81 -3.26
C GLU A 4 26.43 9.97 -1.99
N LEU A 5 25.37 9.15 -1.97
CA LEU A 5 25.17 8.16 -0.92
C LEU A 5 26.04 6.92 -1.18
N LYS A 6 27.02 6.66 -0.30
CA LYS A 6 27.88 5.47 -0.40
C LYS A 6 27.14 4.22 0.09
N LEU A 7 26.91 3.28 -0.82
CA LEU A 7 26.37 1.97 -0.50
C LEU A 7 27.45 1.05 0.08
N PRO A 8 27.14 0.23 1.11
CA PRO A 8 28.03 -0.83 1.55
C PRO A 8 28.38 -1.77 0.39
N LYS A 9 29.65 -2.16 0.25
CA LYS A 9 30.16 -2.98 -0.87
C LYS A 9 29.34 -4.25 -1.11
N THR A 10 28.95 -4.94 -0.04
CA THR A 10 28.13 -6.16 -0.13
C THR A 10 26.75 -5.89 -0.70
N LEU A 11 26.14 -4.75 -0.34
CA LEU A 11 24.82 -4.35 -0.82
C LEU A 11 24.89 -3.96 -2.30
N ALA A 12 25.90 -3.17 -2.69
CA ALA A 12 26.15 -2.78 -4.08
C ALA A 12 26.28 -4.02 -4.99
N LYS A 13 27.11 -5.00 -4.61
CA LYS A 13 27.27 -6.25 -5.37
C LYS A 13 25.97 -7.04 -5.53
N ARG A 14 25.15 -7.08 -4.48
CA ARG A 14 23.84 -7.77 -4.52
C ARG A 14 22.89 -7.05 -5.47
N LEU A 15 22.85 -5.72 -5.42
CA LEU A 15 22.04 -4.90 -6.30
C LEU A 15 22.46 -5.08 -7.76
N GLU A 16 23.76 -5.01 -8.05
CA GLU A 16 24.31 -5.24 -9.40
C GLU A 16 23.93 -6.63 -9.94
N LYS A 17 24.02 -7.68 -9.10
CA LYS A 17 23.63 -9.04 -9.49
C LYS A 17 22.15 -9.12 -9.85
N VAL A 18 21.26 -8.55 -9.02
CA VAL A 18 19.82 -8.55 -9.28
C VAL A 18 19.48 -7.74 -10.53
N ALA A 19 20.10 -6.57 -10.67
CA ALA A 19 19.96 -5.70 -11.84
C ALA A 19 20.38 -6.41 -13.13
N ALA A 20 21.50 -7.15 -13.11
CA ALA A 20 21.97 -7.92 -14.25
C ALA A 20 20.99 -9.04 -14.66
N VAL A 21 20.43 -9.77 -13.69
CA VAL A 21 19.43 -10.83 -13.95
C VAL A 21 18.12 -10.24 -14.51
N ALA A 22 17.71 -9.09 -14.00
CA ALA A 22 16.48 -8.43 -14.43
C ALA A 22 16.66 -7.59 -15.71
N HIS A 23 17.90 -7.41 -16.19
CA HIS A 23 18.25 -6.48 -17.28
C HIS A 23 17.79 -5.04 -17.03
N ILE A 24 17.90 -4.56 -15.79
CA ILE A 24 17.48 -3.21 -15.36
C ILE A 24 18.69 -2.45 -14.81
N ASN A 25 18.68 -1.12 -14.89
CA ASN A 25 19.70 -0.28 -14.29
C ASN A 25 19.65 -0.36 -12.75
N PRO A 26 20.76 -0.67 -12.04
CA PRO A 26 20.81 -0.67 -10.57
C PRO A 26 20.28 0.63 -9.94
N GLY A 27 20.58 1.77 -10.56
CA GLY A 27 20.13 3.09 -10.12
C GLY A 27 18.63 3.30 -10.25
N SER A 28 17.95 2.70 -11.24
CA SER A 28 16.48 2.78 -11.31
C SER A 28 15.82 1.93 -10.23
N ILE A 29 16.39 0.76 -9.91
CA ILE A 29 15.90 -0.08 -8.79
C ILE A 29 16.00 0.69 -7.47
N LEU A 30 17.12 1.38 -7.22
CA LEU A 30 17.30 2.21 -6.02
C LEU A 30 16.30 3.36 -5.97
N LYS A 31 16.10 4.08 -7.07
CA LYS A 31 15.15 5.20 -7.15
C LYS A 31 13.73 4.74 -6.84
N THR A 32 13.28 3.65 -7.47
CA THR A 32 11.95 3.08 -7.22
C THR A 32 11.82 2.61 -5.77
N ALA A 33 12.79 1.85 -5.25
CA ALA A 33 12.72 1.37 -3.87
C ALA A 33 12.71 2.51 -2.82
N LEU A 34 13.43 3.61 -3.09
CA LEU A 34 13.39 4.80 -2.25
C LEU A 34 12.05 5.52 -2.34
N ALA A 35 11.54 5.73 -3.56
CA ALA A 35 10.23 6.35 -3.77
C ALA A 35 9.13 5.55 -3.06
N ASP A 36 9.04 4.25 -3.32
CA ASP A 36 8.03 3.37 -2.69
C ASP A 36 8.11 3.42 -1.16
N ARG A 37 9.33 3.48 -0.61
CA ARG A 37 9.52 3.55 0.84
C ARG A 37 9.07 4.88 1.42
N LEU A 38 9.38 5.99 0.75
CA LEU A 38 8.99 7.33 1.18
C LEU A 38 7.47 7.50 1.06
N ASP A 39 6.89 7.13 -0.09
CA ASP A 39 5.44 7.16 -0.31
C ASP A 39 4.69 6.36 0.76
N TYR A 40 5.19 5.16 1.08
CA TYR A 40 4.61 4.36 2.16
C TYR A 40 4.70 5.05 3.52
N MET A 41 5.84 5.67 3.84
CA MET A 41 6.02 6.35 5.13
C MET A 41 5.09 7.56 5.27
N GLU A 42 5.00 8.38 4.23
CA GLU A 42 4.10 9.53 4.17
C GLU A 42 2.62 9.11 4.28
N TRP A 43 2.23 8.09 3.51
CA TRP A 43 0.88 7.53 3.61
C TRP A 43 0.60 6.95 4.99
N LYS A 44 1.53 6.18 5.57
CA LYS A 44 1.34 5.49 6.85
C LYS A 44 1.10 6.49 7.97
N GLU A 45 1.91 7.53 8.07
CA GLU A 45 1.75 8.55 9.10
C GLU A 45 0.39 9.25 8.99
N LYS A 46 0.00 9.62 7.76
CA LYS A 46 -1.31 10.20 7.49
C LYS A 46 -2.46 9.25 7.86
N ALA A 47 -2.39 8.00 7.45
CA ALA A 47 -3.44 7.00 7.70
C ALA A 47 -3.60 6.71 9.21
N ILE A 48 -2.51 6.72 9.97
CA ILE A 48 -2.56 6.58 11.43
C ILE A 48 -3.24 7.80 12.06
N ALA A 49 -2.89 9.01 11.63
CA ALA A 49 -3.49 10.24 12.14
C ALA A 49 -5.00 10.31 11.82
N GLU A 50 -5.40 9.96 10.59
CA GLU A 50 -6.80 9.87 10.18
C GLU A 50 -7.56 8.82 11.01
N GLY A 51 -6.97 7.62 11.18
CA GLY A 51 -7.57 6.57 12.00
C GLY A 51 -7.74 6.98 13.47
N GLN A 52 -6.79 7.72 14.04
CA GLN A 52 -6.92 8.26 15.39
C GLN A 52 -8.04 9.29 15.48
N ALA A 53 -8.15 10.19 14.50
CA ALA A 53 -9.23 11.17 14.45
C ALA A 53 -10.63 10.52 14.32
N ASP A 54 -10.75 9.44 13.54
CA ASP A 54 -11.98 8.65 13.43
C ASP A 54 -12.36 7.98 14.76
N LEU A 55 -11.38 7.46 15.50
CA LEU A 55 -11.61 6.93 16.85
C LEU A 55 -12.08 8.04 17.82
N ASP A 56 -11.40 9.18 17.82
CA ASP A 56 -11.70 10.30 18.74
C ASP A 56 -13.08 10.93 18.46
N SER A 57 -13.50 10.94 17.19
CA SER A 57 -14.82 11.41 16.76
C SER A 57 -15.94 10.38 16.90
N GLY A 58 -15.63 9.14 17.29
CA GLY A 58 -16.60 8.06 17.44
C GLY A 58 -17.09 7.45 16.12
N ASN A 59 -16.42 7.74 15.00
CA ASN A 59 -16.72 7.20 13.66
C ASN A 59 -16.23 5.76 13.50
N VAL A 60 -16.59 4.88 14.43
CA VAL A 60 -16.13 3.49 14.47
C VAL A 60 -17.18 2.57 13.88
N ILE A 61 -16.77 1.76 12.90
CA ILE A 61 -17.61 0.70 12.34
C ILE A 61 -17.24 -0.63 12.97
N THR A 62 -18.20 -1.29 13.59
CA THR A 62 -18.05 -2.62 14.17
C THR A 62 -18.08 -3.71 13.11
N THR A 63 -17.46 -4.85 13.41
CA THR A 63 -17.52 -6.05 12.56
C THR A 63 -18.96 -6.50 12.26
N ALA A 64 -19.89 -6.31 13.21
CA ALA A 64 -21.30 -6.64 13.02
C ALA A 64 -21.94 -5.74 11.93
N GLN A 65 -21.70 -4.43 12.00
CA GLN A 65 -22.18 -3.47 11.01
C GLN A 65 -21.60 -3.76 9.61
N ILE A 66 -20.31 -4.15 9.52
CA ILE A 66 -19.69 -4.57 8.26
C ILE A 66 -20.39 -5.80 7.69
N ARG A 67 -20.62 -6.83 8.51
CA ARG A 67 -21.28 -8.07 8.06
C ARG A 67 -22.70 -7.80 7.56
N GLU A 68 -23.45 -6.95 8.27
CA GLU A 68 -24.79 -6.58 7.88
C GLU A 68 -24.80 -5.81 6.54
N SER A 69 -23.88 -4.84 6.37
CA SER A 69 -23.71 -4.11 5.12
C SER A 69 -23.38 -5.04 3.95
N LEU A 70 -22.44 -5.97 4.14
CA LEU A 70 -22.10 -6.97 3.12
C LEU A 70 -23.27 -7.90 2.78
N ALA A 71 -24.05 -8.32 3.77
CA ALA A 71 -25.24 -9.14 3.56
C ALA A 71 -26.29 -8.38 2.74
N LYS A 72 -26.56 -7.10 3.06
CA LYS A 72 -27.46 -6.23 2.29
C LYS A 72 -26.99 -6.06 0.84
N GLN A 73 -25.71 -5.80 0.62
CA GLN A 73 -25.14 -5.67 -0.72
C GLN A 73 -25.28 -6.96 -1.53
N ARG A 74 -25.02 -8.13 -0.93
CA ARG A 74 -25.20 -9.43 -1.58
C ARG A 74 -26.65 -9.68 -1.98
N ALA A 75 -27.59 -9.38 -1.09
CA ALA A 75 -29.03 -9.52 -1.36
C ALA A 75 -29.48 -8.60 -2.51
N GLN A 76 -29.02 -7.34 -2.53
CA GLN A 76 -29.32 -6.40 -3.62
C GLN A 76 -28.79 -6.88 -4.97
N ARG A 77 -27.55 -7.41 -5.01
CA ARG A 77 -26.97 -7.98 -6.24
C ARG A 77 -27.77 -9.17 -6.75
N ALA A 78 -28.17 -10.08 -5.85
CA ALA A 78 -29.00 -11.24 -6.20
C ALA A 78 -30.41 -10.85 -6.67
N ALA A 79 -31.00 -9.81 -6.08
CA ALA A 79 -32.30 -9.27 -6.52
C ALA A 79 -32.20 -8.62 -7.91
N LYS A 80 -31.08 -7.93 -8.22
CA LYS A 80 -30.84 -7.33 -9.53
C LYS A 80 -30.64 -8.38 -10.62
N SER A 81 -29.93 -9.49 -10.34
CA SER A 81 -29.75 -10.56 -11.32
C SER A 81 -31.06 -11.31 -11.63
N LYS A 82 -31.94 -11.49 -10.64
CA LYS A 82 -33.26 -12.12 -10.83
C LYS A 82 -34.25 -11.27 -11.65
N LYS A 83 -34.05 -9.96 -11.72
CA LYS A 83 -34.88 -9.05 -12.55
C LYS A 83 -34.41 -8.94 -14.01
N ALA A 84 -33.22 -9.44 -14.32
CA ALA A 84 -32.60 -9.38 -15.64
C ALA A 84 -32.67 -10.71 -16.41
N ALA A 85 -33.27 -11.74 -15.81
CA ALA A 85 -33.56 -13.05 -16.38
C ALA A 85 -35.07 -13.22 -16.50
#